data_AF-A0A5D4XLC6-F1
#
_entry.id   AF-A0A5D4XLC6-F1
#
_cell.length_a   1.000
_cell.length_b   1.000
_cell.length_c   1.000
_cell.angle_alpha   90.00
_cell.angle_beta   90.00
_cell.angle_gamma   90.00
#
_symmetry.space_group_name_H-M   'P 1'
#
loop_
_entity.id
_entity.type
_entity.pdbx_description
1 polymer ?
#
loop_
_entity_poly.entity_id
_entity_poly.type
_entity_poly.pdbx_seq_one_letter_code
_entity_poly.pdbx_strand_id
1 'polypeptide(L)'
;MSREPAAPGSANGTGANPDARRLVELLRDDAIDAAIDAGLMACSDDALRGLDEASRTLVVETRRRLQAAWDARARYRSRQARLARRKPEREARRAAASPPDSGKAGDGSPTAAPAVTPGLPAAAAAALARAKARAGSP
;
A
#
# COMPACT_ATOMS: atom_id res chain seq x y z
N MET A 1 -32.48 18.84 28.11
CA MET A 1 -31.08 18.44 28.42
C MET A 1 -31.20 17.20 29.28
N SER A 2 -30.96 15.96 28.86
CA SER A 2 -30.14 15.44 27.77
C SER A 2 -30.76 14.12 27.32
N ARG A 3 -31.00 13.96 26.02
CA ARG A 3 -31.45 12.70 25.44
C ARG A 3 -30.22 12.04 24.85
N GLU A 4 -29.64 11.11 25.60
CA GLU A 4 -28.58 10.23 25.12
C GLU A 4 -29.22 9.19 24.18
N PRO A 5 -28.87 9.13 22.89
CA PRO A 5 -29.33 8.04 22.05
C PRO A 5 -28.47 6.80 22.35
N ALA A 6 -29.09 5.84 23.02
CA ALA A 6 -28.58 4.49 23.17
C ALA A 6 -28.30 3.88 21.78
N ALA A 7 -27.05 3.49 21.56
CA ALA A 7 -26.65 2.68 20.43
C ALA A 7 -27.28 1.28 20.54
N PRO A 8 -27.98 0.78 19.50
CA PRO A 8 -28.17 -0.65 19.39
C PRO A 8 -26.88 -1.27 18.84
N GLY A 9 -25.98 -1.63 19.77
CA GLY A 9 -25.00 -2.68 19.53
C GLY A 9 -25.74 -4.00 19.33
N SER A 10 -26.16 -4.28 18.09
CA SER A 10 -26.67 -5.59 17.72
C SER A 10 -25.50 -6.47 17.30
N ALA A 11 -24.85 -7.05 18.31
CA ALA A 11 -24.14 -8.30 18.16
C ALA A 11 -25.18 -9.39 17.86
N ASN A 12 -25.29 -9.82 16.60
CA ASN A 12 -25.87 -11.11 16.26
C ASN A 12 -24.97 -11.80 15.24
N GLY A 13 -24.07 -12.62 15.78
CA GLY A 13 -23.30 -13.57 15.00
C GLY A 13 -24.11 -14.83 14.70
N THR A 14 -23.97 -15.28 13.46
CA THR A 14 -23.72 -16.69 13.09
C THR A 14 -24.92 -17.64 13.05
N GLY A 15 -25.44 -17.85 11.83
CA GLY A 15 -26.16 -19.07 11.44
C GLY A 15 -27.32 -18.85 10.48
N ALA A 16 -27.93 -17.66 10.48
CA ALA A 16 -29.01 -17.33 9.56
C ALA A 16 -28.44 -16.97 8.18
N ASN A 17 -28.94 -17.63 7.14
CA ASN A 17 -28.66 -17.29 5.75
C ASN A 17 -28.93 -15.78 5.56
N PRO A 18 -27.95 -14.97 5.10
CA PRO A 18 -28.13 -13.52 5.02
C PRO A 18 -29.37 -13.17 4.20
N ASP A 19 -30.24 -12.32 4.76
CA ASP A 19 -31.45 -11.89 4.08
C ASP A 19 -31.09 -10.96 2.91
N ALA A 20 -31.18 -11.49 1.70
CA ALA A 20 -30.77 -10.81 0.50
C ALA A 20 -31.63 -9.57 0.18
N ARG A 21 -32.90 -9.52 0.63
CA ARG A 21 -33.70 -8.29 0.49
C ARG A 21 -33.18 -7.20 1.40
N ARG A 22 -32.85 -7.54 2.65
CA ARG A 22 -32.26 -6.61 3.60
C ARG A 22 -30.92 -6.07 3.11
N LEU A 23 -30.09 -6.91 2.50
CA LEU A 23 -28.83 -6.46 1.90
C LEU A 23 -29.06 -5.41 0.81
N VAL A 24 -30.07 -5.60 -0.05
CA VAL A 24 -30.36 -4.65 -1.13
C VAL A 24 -30.87 -3.31 -0.60
N GLU A 25 -31.70 -3.30 0.43
CA GLU A 25 -32.10 -2.05 1.10
C GLU A 25 -30.88 -1.28 1.61
N LEU A 26 -30.00 -1.96 2.34
CA LEU A 26 -28.78 -1.34 2.88
C LEU A 26 -27.86 -0.81 1.78
N LEU A 27 -27.74 -1.52 0.65
CA LEU A 27 -26.95 -1.06 -0.49
C LEU A 27 -27.57 0.12 -1.22
N ARG A 28 -28.90 0.20 -1.30
CA ARG A 28 -29.60 1.35 -1.88
C ARG A 28 -29.48 2.60 -1.01
N ASP A 29 -29.39 2.41 0.30
CA ASP A 29 -29.15 3.47 1.29
C ASP A 29 -27.66 3.84 1.44
N ASP A 30 -26.77 3.26 0.62
CA ASP A 30 -25.30 3.41 0.71
C ASP A 30 -24.71 3.02 2.08
N ALA A 31 -25.44 2.22 2.86
CA ALA A 31 -25.05 1.74 4.18
C ALA A 31 -24.14 0.50 4.05
N ILE A 32 -22.99 0.67 3.40
CA ILE A 32 -22.06 -0.41 3.06
C ILE A 32 -21.56 -1.16 4.29
N ASP A 33 -21.22 -0.46 5.37
CA ASP A 33 -20.74 -1.10 6.61
C ASP A 33 -21.82 -1.98 7.24
N ALA A 34 -23.05 -1.48 7.31
CA ALA A 34 -24.19 -2.26 7.80
C ALA A 34 -24.49 -3.47 6.91
N ALA A 35 -24.29 -3.36 5.59
CA ALA A 35 -24.43 -4.49 4.67
C ALA A 35 -23.33 -5.54 4.91
N ILE A 36 -22.10 -5.12 5.16
CA ILE A 36 -20.99 -6.02 5.51
C ILE A 36 -21.30 -6.78 6.81
N ASP A 37 -21.76 -6.06 7.84
CA ASP A 37 -22.17 -6.64 9.13
C ASP A 37 -23.35 -7.62 8.97
N ALA A 38 -24.29 -7.32 8.07
CA ALA A 38 -25.40 -8.20 7.71
C ALA A 38 -24.97 -9.41 6.85
N GLY A 39 -23.68 -9.55 6.53
CA GLY A 39 -23.14 -10.72 5.84
C GLY A 39 -23.03 -10.60 4.32
N LEU A 40 -22.94 -9.38 3.76
CA LEU A 40 -22.79 -9.14 2.32
C LEU A 40 -21.71 -10.02 1.66
N MET A 41 -20.58 -10.21 2.33
CA MET A 41 -19.46 -11.00 1.77
C MET A 41 -19.69 -12.52 1.89
N ALA A 42 -20.46 -12.97 2.88
CA ALA A 42 -20.77 -14.37 3.12
C ALA A 42 -22.04 -14.86 2.37
N CYS A 43 -22.78 -13.95 1.74
CA CYS A 43 -23.98 -14.26 0.97
C CYS A 43 -23.66 -15.19 -0.21
N SER A 44 -24.39 -16.30 -0.32
CA SER A 44 -24.26 -17.27 -1.41
C SER A 44 -25.09 -16.85 -2.62
N ASP A 45 -24.72 -17.33 -3.81
CA ASP A 45 -25.49 -17.03 -5.03
C ASP A 45 -26.91 -17.62 -4.99
N ASP A 46 -27.14 -18.67 -4.19
CA ASP A 46 -28.46 -19.27 -3.99
C ASP A 46 -29.39 -18.36 -3.18
N ALA A 47 -28.86 -17.63 -2.20
CA ALA A 47 -29.62 -16.62 -1.46
C ALA A 47 -30.07 -15.46 -2.37
N LEU A 48 -29.41 -15.25 -3.51
CA LEU A 48 -29.73 -14.21 -4.48
C LEU A 48 -30.76 -14.62 -5.53
N ARG A 49 -31.13 -15.91 -5.63
CA ARG A 49 -32.03 -16.41 -6.69
C ARG A 49 -33.45 -15.83 -6.64
N GLY A 50 -33.90 -15.37 -5.48
CA GLY A 50 -35.24 -14.80 -5.27
C GLY A 50 -35.36 -13.30 -5.58
N LEU A 51 -34.27 -12.66 -6.05
CA LEU A 51 -34.24 -11.24 -6.34
C LEU A 51 -34.42 -10.95 -7.83
N ASP A 52 -34.89 -9.74 -8.11
CA ASP A 52 -34.83 -9.20 -9.47
C ASP A 52 -33.37 -9.03 -9.93
N GLU A 53 -33.17 -9.03 -11.25
CA GLU A 53 -31.84 -9.01 -11.86
C GLU A 53 -31.04 -7.75 -11.51
N ALA A 54 -31.71 -6.59 -11.36
CA ALA A 54 -31.03 -5.34 -11.02
C ALA A 54 -30.50 -5.39 -9.57
N SER A 55 -31.30 -5.88 -8.64
CA SER A 55 -30.92 -6.10 -7.25
C SER A 55 -29.79 -7.12 -7.11
N ARG A 56 -29.85 -8.21 -7.88
CA ARG A 56 -28.76 -9.20 -7.93
C ARG A 56 -27.46 -8.58 -8.43
N THR A 57 -27.54 -7.83 -9.53
CA THR A 57 -26.40 -7.13 -10.11
C THR A 57 -25.77 -6.16 -9.11
N LEU A 58 -26.58 -5.38 -8.39
CA LEU A 58 -26.11 -4.45 -7.37
C LEU A 58 -25.28 -5.15 -6.29
N VAL A 59 -25.77 -6.27 -5.77
CA VAL A 59 -25.06 -7.04 -4.74
C VAL A 59 -23.75 -7.60 -5.28
N VAL A 60 -23.77 -8.22 -6.46
CA VAL A 60 -22.59 -8.84 -7.08
C VAL A 60 -21.52 -7.79 -7.40
N GLU A 61 -21.91 -6.65 -7.99
CA GLU A 61 -20.96 -5.58 -8.30
C GLU A 61 -20.34 -4.99 -7.04
N THR A 62 -21.13 -4.74 -6.00
CA THR A 62 -20.63 -4.19 -4.74
C THR A 62 -19.61 -5.12 -4.11
N ARG A 63 -19.91 -6.43 -4.04
CA ARG A 63 -18.98 -7.45 -3.56
C ARG A 63 -17.68 -7.46 -4.37
N ARG A 64 -17.78 -7.40 -5.70
CA ARG A 64 -16.60 -7.36 -6.58
C ARG A 64 -15.72 -6.14 -6.32
N ARG A 65 -16.32 -4.97 -6.15
CA ARG A 65 -15.60 -3.72 -5.84
C ARG A 65 -14.90 -3.79 -4.49
N LEU A 66 -15.58 -4.30 -3.46
CA LEU A 66 -15.01 -4.50 -2.13
C LEU A 66 -13.82 -5.49 -2.15
N GLN A 67 -13.99 -6.63 -2.83
CA GLN A 67 -12.92 -7.61 -2.97
C GLN A 67 -11.68 -7.00 -3.66
N ALA A 68 -11.88 -6.27 -4.75
CA ALA A 68 -10.80 -5.60 -5.46
C ALA A 68 -10.06 -4.58 -4.56
N ALA A 69 -10.79 -3.82 -3.74
CA ALA A 69 -10.20 -2.88 -2.79
C ALA A 69 -9.37 -3.59 -1.71
N TRP A 70 -9.86 -4.71 -1.18
CA TRP A 70 -9.14 -5.52 -0.21
C TRP A 70 -7.86 -6.12 -0.79
N ASP A 71 -7.93 -6.67 -2.01
CA ASP A 71 -6.78 -7.20 -2.72
C ASP A 71 -5.73 -6.12 -2.97
N ALA A 72 -6.14 -4.92 -3.39
CA ALA A 72 -5.25 -3.78 -3.57
C ALA A 72 -4.55 -3.41 -2.25
N ARG A 73 -5.29 -3.36 -1.14
CA ARG A 73 -4.73 -3.11 0.19
C ARG A 73 -3.77 -4.21 0.64
N ALA A 74 -4.07 -5.48 0.34
CA ALA A 74 -3.19 -6.61 0.64
C ALA A 74 -1.87 -6.51 -0.14
N ARG A 75 -1.93 -6.18 -1.44
CA ARG A 75 -0.72 -5.95 -2.28
C ARG A 75 0.12 -4.80 -1.76
N TYR A 76 -0.51 -3.70 -1.34
CA TYR A 76 0.19 -2.58 -0.72
C TYR A 76 0.93 -3.02 0.55
N ARG A 77 0.23 -3.70 1.47
CA ARG A 77 0.83 -4.22 2.72
C ARG A 77 1.99 -5.18 2.45
N SER A 78 1.85 -6.08 1.48
CA SER A 78 2.92 -7.00 1.06
C SER A 78 4.15 -6.24 0.53
N ARG A 79 3.95 -5.22 -0.32
CA ARG A 79 5.04 -4.35 -0.81
C ARG A 79 5.74 -3.61 0.33
N GLN A 80 4.98 -3.05 1.28
CA GLN A 80 5.54 -2.36 2.43
C GLN A 80 6.35 -3.30 3.33
N ALA A 81 5.85 -4.52 3.58
CA ALA A 81 6.60 -5.52 4.34
C ALA A 81 7.94 -5.87 3.67
N ARG A 82 7.98 -5.98 2.34
CA ARG A 82 9.23 -6.22 1.59
C ARG A 82 10.21 -5.04 1.69
N LEU A 83 9.72 -3.81 1.63
CA LEU A 83 10.55 -2.62 1.78
C LEU A 83 11.09 -2.47 3.21
N ALA A 84 10.25 -2.72 4.21
CA ALA A 84 10.65 -2.69 5.62
C ALA A 84 11.79 -3.68 5.91
N ARG A 85 11.78 -4.87 5.28
CA ARG A 85 12.88 -5.84 5.37
C ARG A 85 14.19 -5.35 4.73
N ARG A 86 14.13 -4.46 3.73
CA ARG A 86 15.31 -3.91 3.01
C ARG A 86 15.88 -2.63 3.61
N LYS A 87 15.10 -1.91 4.44
CA LYS A 87 15.58 -0.73 5.18
C LYS A 87 16.77 -1.01 6.12
N PRO A 88 16.76 -2.05 6.97
CA PRO A 88 17.86 -2.29 7.90
C PRO A 88 19.17 -2.60 7.17
N GLU A 89 19.12 -3.32 6.05
CA GLU A 89 20.32 -3.65 5.26
C GLU A 89 20.97 -2.41 4.63
N ARG A 90 20.17 -1.43 4.20
CA ARG A 90 20.68 -0.16 3.65
C ARG A 90 21.14 0.82 4.71
N GLU A 91 20.58 0.77 5.91
CA GLU A 91 21.07 1.54 7.06
C GLU A 91 22.38 0.96 7.58
N ALA A 92 22.49 -0.37 7.72
CA ALA A 92 23.74 -1.04 8.08
C ALA A 92 24.86 -0.78 7.06
N ARG A 93 24.54 -0.81 5.75
CA ARG A 93 25.52 -0.47 4.70
C ARG A 93 25.91 1.00 4.67
N ARG A 94 25.03 1.92 5.11
CA ARG A 94 25.36 3.36 5.26
C ARG A 94 26.17 3.63 6.53
N ALA A 95 25.87 2.94 7.63
CA ALA A 95 26.66 3.00 8.85
C ALA A 95 28.08 2.43 8.63
N ALA A 96 28.20 1.31 7.90
CA ALA A 96 29.48 0.71 7.53
C ALA A 96 30.28 1.53 6.48
N ALA A 97 29.61 2.41 5.73
CA ALA A 97 30.25 3.29 4.76
C ALA A 97 30.56 4.70 5.30
N SER A 98 30.20 5.02 6.55
CA SER A 98 30.75 6.21 7.21
C SER A 98 32.18 5.89 7.62
N PRO A 99 33.20 6.57 7.06
CA PRO A 99 34.55 6.41 7.55
C PRO A 99 34.58 6.90 9.01
N PRO A 100 35.40 6.27 9.89
CA PRO A 100 35.63 6.84 11.20
C PRO A 100 36.13 8.27 10.99
N ASP A 101 35.45 9.22 11.63
CA ASP A 101 35.86 10.60 11.74
C ASP A 101 37.30 10.58 12.26
N SER A 102 38.26 10.77 11.37
CA SER A 102 39.68 10.78 11.68
C SER A 102 39.98 12.09 12.40
N GLY A 103 39.59 12.13 13.67
CA GLY A 103 40.08 13.09 14.62
C GLY A 103 41.57 12.90 14.86
N LYS A 104 42.32 14.00 14.71
CA LYS A 104 43.68 14.29 15.16
C LYS A 104 44.89 13.68 14.42
N ALA A 105 45.53 14.53 13.61
CA ALA A 105 46.85 15.11 13.90
C ALA A 105 46.85 16.52 13.26
N GLY A 106 47.11 17.64 13.93
CA GLY A 106 48.21 17.87 14.86
C GLY A 106 49.38 18.47 14.08
N ASP A 107 49.34 19.80 13.92
CA ASP A 107 50.43 20.73 13.55
C ASP A 107 51.13 20.60 12.18
N GLY A 108 51.25 21.74 11.46
CA GLY A 108 52.18 21.90 10.33
C GLY A 108 51.60 22.18 8.93
N SER A 109 51.51 23.48 8.59
CA SER A 109 51.73 24.12 7.27
C SER A 109 50.86 23.75 6.02
N PRO A 110 50.26 24.74 5.31
CA PRO A 110 49.49 24.48 4.09
C PRO A 110 50.41 24.45 2.87
N THR A 111 50.83 23.26 2.43
CA THR A 111 51.35 23.08 1.06
C THR A 111 50.34 22.28 0.27
N ALA A 112 49.77 22.93 -0.75
CA ALA A 112 48.82 22.34 -1.69
C ALA A 112 49.47 21.17 -2.44
N ALA A 113 49.09 19.94 -2.08
CA ALA A 113 49.25 18.77 -2.94
C ALA A 113 48.01 18.64 -3.84
N PRO A 114 48.17 18.32 -5.14
CA PRO A 114 47.02 18.11 -6.01
C PRO A 114 46.29 16.85 -5.53
N ALA A 115 45.04 17.03 -5.09
CA ALA A 115 44.14 15.94 -4.82
C ALA A 115 43.96 15.14 -6.11
N VAL A 116 44.56 13.94 -6.17
CA VAL A 116 44.31 12.98 -7.24
C VAL A 116 42.86 12.55 -7.08
N THR A 117 41.97 13.17 -7.85
CA THR A 117 40.57 12.77 -7.89
C THR A 117 40.55 11.31 -8.37
N PRO A 118 39.93 10.37 -7.64
CA PRO A 118 39.76 9.03 -8.15
C PRO A 118 38.97 9.13 -9.45
N GLY A 119 39.63 8.85 -10.56
CA GLY A 119 39.05 8.93 -11.88
C GLY A 119 37.76 8.10 -11.93
N LEU A 120 36.72 8.63 -12.57
CA LEU A 120 35.45 7.90 -12.69
C LEU A 120 35.71 6.49 -13.22
N PRO A 121 35.04 5.46 -12.66
CA PRO A 121 35.16 4.11 -13.18
C PRO A 121 34.72 4.11 -14.66
N ALA A 122 35.45 3.40 -15.51
CA ALA A 122 35.27 3.41 -16.97
C ALA A 122 33.81 3.16 -17.41
N ALA A 123 33.07 2.36 -16.64
CA ALA A 123 31.65 2.10 -16.87
C ALA A 123 30.77 3.36 -16.78
N ALA A 124 31.07 4.27 -15.83
CA ALA A 124 30.33 5.51 -15.65
C ALA A 124 30.63 6.53 -16.75
N ALA A 125 31.89 6.61 -17.20
CA ALA A 125 32.27 7.45 -18.34
C ALA A 125 31.58 6.99 -19.64
N ALA A 126 31.51 5.67 -19.89
CA ALA A 126 30.81 5.11 -21.04
C ALA A 126 29.28 5.38 -21.00
N ALA A 127 28.67 5.36 -19.81
CA ALA A 127 27.25 5.69 -19.65
C ALA A 127 26.96 7.16 -19.99
N LEU A 128 27.82 8.09 -19.54
CA LEU A 128 27.71 9.51 -19.88
C LEU A 128 27.91 9.77 -21.37
N ALA A 129 28.84 9.07 -22.03
CA ALA A 129 29.04 9.20 -23.48
C ALA A 129 27.81 8.77 -24.28
N ARG A 130 27.17 7.65 -23.89
CA ARG A 130 25.92 7.17 -24.51
C ARG A 130 24.74 8.11 -24.25
N ALA A 131 24.65 8.67 -23.04
CA ALA A 131 23.61 9.64 -22.70
C ALA A 131 23.76 10.93 -23.51
N LYS A 132 24.99 11.45 -23.66
CA LYS A 132 25.29 12.60 -24.52
C LYS A 132 24.95 12.34 -25.98
N ALA A 133 25.29 11.16 -26.52
CA ALA A 133 24.96 10.80 -27.90
C ALA A 133 23.45 10.76 -28.16
N ARG A 134 22.64 10.37 -27.16
CA ARG A 134 21.17 10.38 -27.25
C ARG A 134 20.56 11.78 -27.12
N ALA A 135 21.19 12.66 -26.33
CA ALA A 135 20.69 14.02 -26.09
C ALA A 135 21.06 15.01 -27.22
N GLY A 136 22.02 14.66 -28.08
CA GLY A 136 22.47 15.49 -29.20
C GLY A 136 22.04 15.00 -30.59
N SER A 137 21.21 13.95 -30.68
CA SER A 137 20.65 13.50 -31.96
C SER A 137 19.29 14.21 -32.16
N PRO A 138 19.14 15.10 -33.16
CA PRO A 138 17.83 15.61 -33.58
C PRO A 138 16.95 14.50 -34.18
#